data_AF-A0AAQ3P2J4-F1
#
_entry.id   AF-A0AAQ3P2J4-F1
#
_cell.length_a   1.000
_cell.length_b   1.000
_cell.length_c   1.000
_cell.angle_alpha   90.00
_cell.angle_beta   90.00
_cell.angle_gamma   90.00
#
_symmetry.space_group_name_H-M   'P 1'
#
loop_
_entity.id
_entity.type
_entity.pdbx_description
1 polymer ?
#
loop_
_entity_poly.entity_id
_entity_poly.type
_entity_poly.pdbx_seq_one_letter_code
_entity_poly.pdbx_strand_id
1 'polypeptide(L)'
;MIVADKEKQPYLLLLAVQFGSAGMFIFAMDAMRKGMSHYVFTVYRNLIAFLTLSPFAFFLERKVRPKMTVGIFSEIMALAFFEIILDQCFALLGMKFTSASFLSAVMNSAPSVTFVMAVILK
;
A
#
# COMPACT_ATOMS: atom_id res chain seq x y z
N MET A 1 -32.40 -12.54 1.03
CA MET A 1 -31.66 -12.43 -0.25
C MET A 1 -30.45 -11.47 -0.17
N ILE A 2 -29.88 -11.20 1.01
CA ILE A 2 -28.75 -10.25 1.20
C ILE A 2 -27.46 -10.99 1.66
N VAL A 3 -27.55 -12.31 1.89
CA VAL A 3 -26.43 -13.10 2.44
C VAL A 3 -25.59 -13.77 1.34
N ALA A 4 -26.16 -14.00 0.14
CA ALA A 4 -25.45 -14.65 -0.98
C ALA A 4 -24.48 -13.72 -1.74
N ASP A 5 -24.58 -12.40 -1.55
CA ASP A 5 -23.69 -11.42 -2.20
C ASP A 5 -22.37 -11.24 -1.43
N LYS A 6 -22.36 -11.52 -0.12
CA LYS A 6 -21.17 -11.36 0.74
C LYS A 6 -20.00 -12.26 0.39
N GLU A 7 -20.25 -13.44 -0.19
CA GLU A 7 -19.17 -14.34 -0.60
C GLU A 7 -18.50 -13.87 -1.90
N LYS A 8 -19.24 -13.19 -2.79
CA LYS A 8 -18.72 -12.64 -4.06
C LYS A 8 -18.20 -11.20 -3.93
N GLN A 9 -18.69 -10.43 -2.96
CA GLN A 9 -18.20 -9.10 -2.62
C GLN A 9 -16.67 -9.03 -2.47
N PRO A 10 -15.99 -9.90 -1.71
CA PRO A 10 -14.53 -9.84 -1.58
C PRO A 10 -13.82 -10.13 -2.90
N TYR A 11 -14.35 -11.02 -3.75
CA TYR A 11 -13.78 -11.27 -5.09
C TYR A 11 -13.98 -10.09 -6.04
N LEU A 12 -15.15 -9.47 -6.03
CA LEU A 12 -15.44 -8.25 -6.79
C LEU A 12 -14.56 -7.08 -6.33
N LEU A 13 -14.36 -6.94 -5.02
CA LEU A 13 -13.47 -5.93 -4.43
C LEU A 13 -12.01 -6.20 -4.82
N LEU A 14 -11.57 -7.46 -4.75
CA LEU A 14 -10.23 -7.87 -5.17
C LEU A 14 -10.01 -7.56 -6.66
N LEU A 15 -10.98 -7.90 -7.51
CA LEU A 15 -10.95 -7.57 -8.94
C LEU A 15 -10.83 -6.06 -9.17
N ALA A 16 -11.63 -5.25 -8.48
CA ALA A 16 -11.57 -3.80 -8.58
C ALA A 16 -10.19 -3.24 -8.15
N VAL A 17 -9.62 -3.76 -7.07
CA VAL A 17 -8.27 -3.39 -6.58
C VAL A 17 -7.19 -3.81 -7.58
N GLN A 18 -7.32 -4.99 -8.21
CA GLN A 18 -6.36 -5.43 -9.21
C GLN A 18 -6.44 -4.62 -10.50
N PHE A 19 -7.65 -4.25 -10.93
CA PHE A 19 -7.84 -3.32 -12.05
C PHE A 19 -7.24 -1.94 -11.76
N GLY A 20 -7.46 -1.40 -10.55
CA GLY A 20 -6.84 -0.15 -10.11
C GLY A 20 -5.32 -0.22 -10.09
N SER A 21 -4.76 -1.33 -9.58
CA SER A 21 -3.33 -1.59 -9.56
C SER A 21 -2.73 -1.67 -10.96
N ALA A 22 -3.39 -2.39 -11.88
CA ALA A 22 -2.98 -2.47 -13.29
C ALA A 22 -2.98 -1.09 -13.96
N GLY A 23 -4.00 -0.27 -13.71
CA GLY A 23 -4.06 1.12 -14.18
C GLY A 23 -2.87 1.95 -13.68
N MET A 24 -2.55 1.85 -12.38
CA MET A 24 -1.37 2.53 -11.81
C MET A 24 -0.06 2.10 -12.46
N PHE A 25 0.12 0.81 -12.77
CA PHE A 25 1.31 0.32 -13.46
C PHE A 25 1.45 0.93 -14.86
N ILE A 26 0.36 1.07 -15.61
CA ILE A 26 0.38 1.70 -16.94
C ILE A 26 0.81 3.17 -16.82
N PHE A 27 0.22 3.92 -15.88
CA PHE A 27 0.62 5.31 -15.63
C PHE A 27 2.08 5.43 -15.16
N ALA A 28 2.54 4.50 -14.32
CA ALA A 28 3.92 4.45 -13.87
C ALA A 28 4.87 4.16 -15.03
N MET A 29 4.52 3.25 -15.94
CA MET A 29 5.30 2.94 -17.14
C MET A 29 5.39 4.15 -18.09
N ASP A 30 4.30 4.89 -18.27
CA ASP A 30 4.27 6.12 -19.08
C ASP A 30 5.12 7.23 -18.45
N ALA A 31 5.03 7.42 -17.12
CA ALA A 31 5.86 8.37 -16.38
C ALA A 31 7.36 8.02 -16.42
N MET A 32 7.69 6.73 -16.32
CA MET A 32 9.07 6.23 -16.44
C MET A 32 9.64 6.45 -17.84
N ARG A 33 8.85 6.22 -18.90
CA ARG A 33 9.24 6.50 -20.29
C ARG A 33 9.52 7.98 -20.55
N LYS A 34 8.89 8.87 -19.80
CA LYS A 34 9.13 10.32 -19.82
C LYS A 34 10.35 10.75 -18.97
N GLY A 35 11.09 9.81 -18.39
CA GLY A 35 12.31 10.08 -17.61
C GLY A 35 12.08 10.56 -16.18
N MET A 36 10.87 10.36 -15.62
CA MET A 36 10.56 10.78 -14.25
C MET A 36 11.24 9.84 -13.23
N SER A 37 11.92 10.43 -12.24
CA SER A 37 12.53 9.67 -11.13
C SER A 37 11.47 8.93 -10.32
N HIS A 38 11.70 7.64 -10.06
CA HIS A 38 10.80 6.75 -9.34
C HIS A 38 10.40 7.31 -7.96
N TYR A 39 11.33 7.99 -7.28
CA TYR A 39 11.08 8.66 -6.00
C TYR A 39 10.00 9.75 -6.10
N VAL A 40 10.08 10.58 -7.15
CA VAL A 40 9.16 11.72 -7.34
C VAL A 40 7.74 11.21 -7.59
N PHE A 41 7.61 10.13 -8.37
CA PHE A 41 6.32 9.50 -8.65
C PHE A 41 5.67 8.94 -7.37
N THR A 42 6.43 8.26 -6.51
CA THR A 42 5.90 7.71 -5.25
C THR A 42 5.49 8.80 -4.27
N VAL A 43 6.28 9.88 -4.15
CA VAL A 43 5.91 11.02 -3.29
C VAL A 43 4.63 11.68 -3.80
N TYR A 44 4.50 11.88 -5.13
CA TYR A 44 3.28 12.44 -5.72
C TYR A 44 2.05 11.56 -5.46
N ARG A 45 2.17 10.25 -5.63
CA ARG A 45 1.06 9.31 -5.38
C ARG A 45 0.61 9.36 -3.93
N ASN A 46 1.54 9.33 -2.97
CA ASN A 46 1.22 9.38 -1.54
C ASN A 46 0.64 10.74 -1.12
N LEU A 47 1.13 11.84 -1.72
CA LEU A 47 0.59 13.18 -1.46
C LEU A 47 -0.84 13.33 -1.98
N ILE A 48 -1.10 12.91 -3.22
CA ILE A 48 -2.45 12.95 -3.81
C ILE A 48 -3.39 12.02 -3.03
N ALA A 49 -2.92 10.83 -2.66
CA ALA A 49 -3.69 9.91 -1.83
C ALA A 49 -4.05 10.56 -0.48
N PHE A 50 -3.09 11.18 0.21
CA PHE A 50 -3.33 11.88 1.47
C PHE A 50 -4.32 13.05 1.30
N LEU A 51 -4.13 13.89 0.28
CA LEU A 51 -5.03 15.03 0.01
C LEU A 51 -6.44 14.60 -0.35
N THR A 52 -6.59 13.46 -1.03
CA THR A 52 -7.90 12.92 -1.40
C THR A 52 -8.54 12.20 -0.22
N LEU A 53 -7.78 11.42 0.54
CA LEU A 53 -8.29 10.67 1.70
C LEU A 53 -8.57 11.58 2.89
N SER A 54 -7.82 12.66 3.10
CA SER A 54 -7.99 13.59 4.23
C SER A 54 -9.42 14.14 4.37
N PRO A 55 -10.06 14.70 3.32
CA PRO A 55 -11.45 15.16 3.42
C PRO A 55 -12.44 14.00 3.53
N PHE A 56 -12.19 12.86 2.88
CA PHE A 56 -13.05 11.67 3.01
C PHE A 56 -13.02 11.10 4.43
N ALA A 57 -11.84 10.97 5.05
CA ALA A 57 -11.69 10.56 6.44
C ALA A 57 -12.40 11.54 7.38
N PHE A 58 -12.25 12.85 7.16
CA PHE A 58 -12.93 13.86 7.99
C PHE A 58 -14.47 13.78 7.91
N PHE A 59 -15.03 13.49 6.73
CA PHE A 59 -16.49 13.37 6.54
C PHE A 59 -17.06 12.01 6.94
N LEU A 60 -16.40 10.88 6.62
CA LEU A 60 -16.88 9.52 6.91
C LEU A 60 -16.65 9.10 8.38
N GLU A 61 -15.51 9.43 8.98
CA GLU A 61 -15.14 8.92 10.31
C GLU A 61 -15.75 9.71 11.46
N ARG A 62 -16.59 10.73 11.17
CA ARG A 62 -17.26 11.53 12.20
C ARG A 62 -18.14 10.70 13.15
N LYS A 63 -18.60 9.51 12.73
CA LYS A 63 -19.48 8.62 13.52
C LYS A 63 -18.77 7.47 14.27
N VAL A 64 -17.51 7.15 13.95
CA VAL A 64 -16.80 5.96 14.46
C VAL A 64 -15.45 6.37 15.05
N ARG A 65 -15.43 7.34 15.98
CA ARG A 65 -14.17 7.76 16.62
C ARG A 65 -13.89 6.97 17.91
N PRO A 66 -12.81 6.17 17.99
CA PRO A 66 -12.07 6.02 19.23
C PRO A 66 -11.37 7.35 19.55
N LYS A 67 -11.13 7.66 20.83
CA LYS A 67 -10.38 8.87 21.20
C LYS A 67 -8.96 8.78 20.63
N MET A 68 -8.68 9.59 19.62
CA MET A 68 -7.39 9.64 18.94
C MET A 68 -6.41 10.39 19.84
N THR A 69 -5.65 9.66 20.66
CA THR A 69 -4.59 10.23 21.50
C THR A 69 -3.37 10.56 20.62
N VAL A 70 -2.66 11.65 20.94
CA VAL A 70 -1.48 12.12 20.18
C VAL A 70 -0.42 11.02 20.03
N GLY A 71 -0.29 10.12 21.02
CA GLY A 71 0.58 8.95 20.96
C GLY A 71 0.24 7.98 19.81
N ILE A 72 -1.02 7.55 19.70
CA ILE A 72 -1.47 6.63 18.64
C ILE A 72 -1.31 7.28 17.27
N PHE A 73 -1.59 8.58 17.16
CA PHE A 73 -1.35 9.31 15.91
C PHE A 73 0.13 9.30 15.53
N SER A 74 1.02 9.56 16.49
CA SER A 74 2.47 9.55 16.25
C SER A 74 2.99 8.16 15.89
N GLU A 75 2.44 7.09 16.47
CA GLU A 75 2.78 5.71 16.11
C GLU A 75 2.36 5.36 14.69
N ILE A 76 1.12 5.68 14.32
CA ILE A 76 0.61 5.45 12.94
C ILE A 76 1.44 6.25 11.94
N MET A 77 1.76 7.51 12.26
CA MET A 77 2.59 8.37 11.41
C MET A 77 4.02 7.82 11.29
N ALA A 78 4.62 7.35 12.38
CA ALA A 78 5.95 6.76 12.37
C ALA A 78 5.96 5.45 11.55
N LEU A 79 4.97 4.58 11.73
CA LEU A 79 4.81 3.34 10.97
C LEU A 79 4.66 3.63 9.47
N ALA A 80 3.79 4.55 9.08
CA ALA A 80 3.58 4.92 7.68
C ALA A 80 4.86 5.52 7.05
N PHE A 81 5.59 6.36 7.80
CA PHE A 81 6.85 6.93 7.31
C PHE A 81 7.93 5.85 7.16
N PHE A 82 8.01 4.94 8.12
CA PHE A 82 8.94 3.82 8.08
C PHE A 82 8.64 2.87 6.92
N GLU A 83 7.36 2.60 6.64
CA GLU A 83 6.92 1.79 5.50
C GLU A 83 7.34 2.40 4.17
N ILE A 84 7.08 3.70 3.95
CA ILE A 84 7.48 4.38 2.70
C ILE A 84 9.00 4.37 2.52
N ILE A 85 9.76 4.68 3.58
CA ILE A 85 11.22 4.71 3.50
C ILE A 85 11.78 3.31 3.29
N LEU A 86 11.30 2.32 4.04
CA LEU A 86 11.76 0.94 3.89
C LEU A 86 11.45 0.40 2.51
N ASP A 87 10.20 0.50 2.05
CA ASP A 87 9.77 -0.03 0.76
C ASP A 87 10.59 0.58 -0.38
N GLN A 88 10.74 1.90 -0.36
CA GLN A 88 11.46 2.62 -1.40
C GLN A 88 12.98 2.39 -1.33
N CYS A 89 13.57 2.31 -0.14
CA CYS A 89 14.98 2.05 0.05
C CYS A 89 15.33 0.59 -0.31
N PHE A 90 14.52 -0.39 0.10
CA PHE A 90 14.68 -1.81 -0.26
C PHE A 90 14.45 -2.05 -1.75
N ALA A 91 13.50 -1.38 -2.40
CA ALA A 91 13.32 -1.49 -3.84
C ALA A 91 14.57 -1.04 -4.60
N LEU A 92 15.22 0.03 -4.15
CA LEU A 92 16.43 0.54 -4.79
C LEU A 92 17.69 -0.22 -4.42
N LEU A 93 17.85 -0.63 -3.15
CA LEU A 93 18.92 -1.54 -2.76
C LEU A 93 18.79 -2.87 -3.49
N GLY A 94 17.56 -3.40 -3.58
CA GLY A 94 17.24 -4.64 -4.26
C GLY A 94 17.51 -4.57 -5.76
N MET A 95 17.26 -3.45 -6.42
CA MET A 95 17.68 -3.23 -7.81
C MET A 95 19.20 -3.01 -7.97
N LYS A 96 19.88 -2.47 -6.95
CA LYS A 96 21.33 -2.21 -6.99
C LYS A 96 22.19 -3.42 -6.66
N PHE A 97 21.79 -4.23 -5.69
CA PHE A 97 22.52 -5.42 -5.22
C PHE A 97 21.99 -6.73 -5.80
N THR A 98 20.90 -6.68 -6.57
CA THR A 98 20.15 -7.88 -6.94
C THR A 98 19.33 -7.65 -8.22
N SER A 99 18.98 -8.74 -8.92
CA SER A 99 18.12 -8.69 -10.10
C SER A 99 16.64 -8.48 -9.73
N ALA A 100 15.87 -7.80 -10.58
CA ALA A 100 14.43 -7.59 -10.42
C ALA A 100 13.65 -8.91 -10.15
N SER A 101 14.17 -10.05 -10.62
CA SER A 101 13.59 -11.38 -10.38
C SER A 101 13.61 -11.80 -8.91
N PHE A 102 14.63 -11.43 -8.14
CA PHE A 102 14.71 -11.77 -6.72
C PHE A 102 13.82 -10.86 -5.88
N LEU A 103 13.74 -9.56 -6.21
CA LEU A 103 12.77 -8.66 -5.57
C LEU A 103 11.35 -9.20 -5.73
N SER A 104 11.03 -9.70 -6.92
CA SER A 104 9.75 -10.34 -7.22
C SER A 104 9.55 -11.65 -6.43
N ALA A 105 10.60 -12.46 -6.27
CA ALA A 105 10.54 -13.68 -5.46
C ALA A 105 10.28 -13.39 -3.97
N VAL A 106 10.89 -12.34 -3.42
CA VAL A 106 10.68 -11.89 -2.03
C VAL A 106 9.26 -11.36 -1.83
N MET A 107 8.71 -10.60 -2.78
CA MET A 107 7.31 -10.14 -2.68
C MET A 107 6.30 -11.29 -2.71
N ASN A 108 6.58 -12.35 -3.48
CA ASN A 108 5.72 -13.54 -3.53
C ASN A 108 5.82 -14.41 -2.27
N SER A 109 6.93 -14.36 -1.52
CA SER A 109 7.08 -15.07 -0.25
C SER A 109 6.54 -14.28 0.95
N ALA A 110 6.25 -12.99 0.79
CA ALA A 110 5.67 -12.14 1.83
C ALA A 110 4.47 -12.77 2.56
N PRO A 111 3.41 -13.27 1.91
CA PRO A 111 2.30 -13.91 2.62
C PRO A 111 2.71 -15.15 3.40
N SER A 112 3.65 -15.95 2.88
CA SER A 112 4.20 -17.12 3.58
C SER A 112 4.98 -16.72 4.83
N VAL A 113 5.79 -15.66 4.76
CA VAL A 113 6.54 -15.14 5.91
C VAL A 113 5.59 -14.54 6.95
N THR A 114 4.57 -13.79 6.52
CA THR A 114 3.54 -13.25 7.43
C THR A 114 2.80 -14.37 8.17
N PHE A 115 2.49 -15.48 7.49
CA PHE A 115 1.85 -16.63 8.14
C PHE A 115 2.75 -17.26 9.22
N VAL A 116 4.03 -17.48 8.90
CA VAL A 116 5.00 -18.00 9.87
C VAL A 116 5.13 -17.05 11.06
N MET A 117 5.23 -15.75 10.82
CA MET A 117 5.33 -14.73 11.86
C MET A 117 4.08 -14.68 12.73
N ALA A 118 2.88 -14.79 12.14
CA ALA A 118 1.62 -14.86 12.87
C ALA A 118 1.49 -16.13 13.73
N VAL A 119 2.05 -17.26 13.29
CA VAL A 119 2.09 -18.51 14.07
C VAL A 119 3.07 -18.40 15.24
N ILE A 120 4.21 -17.72 15.05
CA ILE A 120 5.23 -17.52 16.10
C ILE A 120 4.76 -16.49 17.15
N LEU A 121 4.10 -15.41 16.73
CA LEU A 121 3.59 -14.34 17.60
C LEU A 121 2.21 -14.65 18.21
N LYS A 122 1.72 -15.87 18.04
CA LYS A 122 0.45 -16.33 18.60
C LYS A 122 0.50 -16.40 20.12
#